data_AF-A0A1Q8APQ7-F1
#
_entry.id   AF-A0A1Q8APQ7-F1
#
_cell.length_a   1.000
_cell.length_b   1.000
_cell.length_c   1.000
_cell.angle_alpha   90.00
_cell.angle_beta   90.00
_cell.angle_gamma   90.00
#
_symmetry.space_group_name_H-M   'P 1'
#
loop_
_entity.id
_entity.type
_entity.pdbx_description
1 polymer ?
#
loop_
_entity_poly.entity_id
_entity_poly.type
_entity_poly.pdbx_seq_one_letter_code
_entity_poly.pdbx_strand_id
1 'polypeptide(L)'
;MKRQERDALRMTLIAIACALLMVLPLVTTFDDLLTVWALQLGAGNPLQTIVPVEARMVVSVLGIVGVHAAASGSHIVVWDRRGSMHALLISWNCIGWQSLILLAVSFMSGLRRAHPLEARAQIVIIGVAGTMLLNLLRVAAVAVLAVTAGQTAAVLFHDYGGTILIIGWLFTFWIFVQRWILVADPSNDFEDATI
;
A
#
# COMPACT_ATOMS: atom_id res chain seq x y z
N MET A 1 30.44 12.59 5.90
CA MET A 1 29.22 13.33 6.28
C MET A 1 29.56 14.29 7.41
N LYS A 2 29.35 15.60 7.21
CA LYS A 2 29.65 16.63 8.20
C LYS A 2 28.63 16.59 9.33
N ARG A 3 28.99 17.04 10.55
CA ARG A 3 28.12 17.02 11.74
C ARG A 3 26.77 17.70 11.49
N GLN A 4 26.79 18.83 10.77
CA GLN A 4 25.59 19.59 10.38
C GLN A 4 24.63 18.80 9.46
N GLU A 5 25.16 17.99 8.53
CA GLU A 5 24.34 17.14 7.64
C GLU A 5 23.65 16.02 8.42
N ARG A 6 24.33 15.45 9.41
CA ARG A 6 23.77 14.41 10.28
C ARG A 6 22.69 14.96 11.20
N ASP A 7 22.89 16.17 11.73
CA ASP A 7 21.92 16.82 12.60
C ASP A 7 20.68 17.24 11.81
N ALA A 8 20.85 17.76 10.59
CA ALA A 8 19.74 18.01 9.67
C ALA A 8 18.97 16.73 9.33
N LEU A 9 19.67 15.64 8.97
CA LEU A 9 19.05 14.35 8.68
C LEU A 9 18.22 13.82 9.88
N ARG A 10 18.78 13.89 11.09
CA ARG A 10 18.08 13.47 12.32
C ARG A 10 16.80 14.28 12.55
N MET A 11 16.88 15.60 12.40
CA MET A 11 15.72 16.47 12.55
C MET A 11 14.63 16.17 11.51
N THR A 12 15.02 15.93 10.26
CA THR A 12 14.07 15.54 9.20
C THR A 12 13.42 14.19 9.49
N LEU A 13 14.19 13.18 9.93
CA LEU A 13 13.65 11.87 10.28
C LEU A 13 12.66 11.96 11.46
N ILE A 14 12.98 12.75 12.48
CA ILE A 14 12.08 12.99 13.61
C ILE A 14 10.80 13.69 13.15
N ALA A 15 10.91 14.73 12.31
CA ALA A 15 9.76 15.45 11.80
C ALA A 15 8.82 14.54 10.97
N ILE A 16 9.39 13.70 10.10
CA ILE A 16 8.63 12.71 9.33
C ILE A 16 7.95 11.70 10.26
N ALA A 17 8.66 11.19 11.26
CA ALA A 17 8.09 10.25 12.23
C ALA A 17 6.91 10.87 12.99
N CYS A 18 7.05 12.10 13.47
CA CYS A 18 5.96 12.82 14.14
C CYS A 18 4.77 13.04 13.22
N ALA A 19 5.00 13.44 11.96
CA ALA A 19 3.93 13.62 10.98
C ALA A 19 3.20 12.29 10.70
N LEU A 20 3.94 11.18 10.53
CA LEU A 20 3.35 9.86 10.34
C LEU A 20 2.49 9.45 11.54
N LEU A 21 2.98 9.65 12.76
CA LEU A 21 2.23 9.33 13.98
C LEU A 21 0.95 10.18 14.12
N MET A 22 0.95 11.42 13.64
CA MET A 22 -0.24 12.28 13.65
C MET A 22 -1.27 11.87 12.59
N VAL A 23 -0.82 11.43 11.41
CA VAL A 23 -1.70 11.03 10.30
C VAL A 23 -2.27 9.62 10.49
N LEU A 24 -1.53 8.74 11.18
CA LEU A 24 -1.92 7.36 11.45
C LEU A 24 -3.36 7.21 11.98
N PRO A 25 -3.76 7.86 13.09
CA PRO A 25 -5.12 7.70 13.63
C PRO A 25 -6.19 8.22 12.68
N LEU A 26 -5.89 9.23 11.85
CA LEU A 26 -6.82 9.74 10.85
C LEU A 26 -7.09 8.68 9.76
N VAL A 27 -6.03 8.06 9.23
CA VAL A 27 -6.17 7.06 8.16
C VAL A 27 -6.81 5.78 8.70
N THR A 28 -6.42 5.30 9.88
CA THR A 28 -7.05 4.11 10.47
C THR A 28 -8.54 4.34 10.76
N THR A 29 -8.92 5.53 11.26
CA THR A 29 -10.34 5.87 11.48
C THR A 29 -11.12 5.90 10.16
N PHE A 30 -10.51 6.40 9.09
CA PHE A 30 -11.12 6.40 7.76
C PHE A 30 -11.29 4.97 7.23
N ASP A 31 -10.29 4.11 7.41
CA ASP A 31 -10.34 2.69 7.03
C ASP A 31 -11.43 1.93 7.80
N ASP A 32 -11.59 2.20 9.10
CA ASP A 32 -12.66 1.64 9.92
C ASP A 32 -14.05 2.11 9.42
N LEU A 33 -14.19 3.40 9.11
CA LEU A 33 -15.42 3.95 8.55
C LEU A 33 -15.80 3.28 7.23
N LEU A 34 -14.81 3.12 6.33
CA LEU A 34 -14.99 2.40 5.07
C LEU A 34 -15.45 0.96 5.31
N THR A 35 -14.86 0.28 6.28
CA THR A 35 -15.22 -1.10 6.64
C THR A 35 -16.68 -1.18 7.10
N VAL A 36 -17.11 -0.28 7.99
CA VAL A 36 -18.51 -0.20 8.46
C VAL A 36 -19.47 0.05 7.29
N TRP A 37 -19.12 0.99 6.40
CA TRP A 37 -19.94 1.28 5.22
C TRP A 37 -20.02 0.09 4.27
N ALA A 38 -18.91 -0.58 4.00
CA ALA A 38 -18.88 -1.78 3.16
C ALA A 38 -19.76 -2.90 3.74
N LEU A 39 -19.75 -3.09 5.06
CA LEU A 39 -20.62 -4.04 5.74
C LEU A 39 -22.10 -3.65 5.61
N GLN A 40 -22.45 -2.38 5.80
CA GLN A 40 -23.83 -1.89 5.66
C GLN A 40 -24.36 -2.04 4.22
N LEU A 41 -23.50 -1.86 3.22
CA LEU A 41 -23.83 -2.05 1.80
C LEU A 41 -23.82 -3.52 1.36
N GLY A 42 -23.48 -4.46 2.26
CA GLY A 42 -23.39 -5.89 1.94
C GLY A 42 -22.20 -6.26 1.04
N ALA A 43 -21.19 -5.39 0.94
CA ALA A 43 -20.02 -5.59 0.07
C ALA A 43 -19.04 -6.66 0.57
N GLY A 44 -19.17 -7.14 1.82
CA GLY A 44 -18.30 -8.18 2.39
C GLY A 44 -18.31 -9.49 1.60
N ASN A 45 -19.49 -9.99 1.23
CA ASN A 45 -19.63 -11.23 0.46
C ASN A 45 -19.00 -11.16 -0.95
N PRO A 46 -19.30 -10.15 -1.79
CA PRO A 46 -18.68 -10.05 -3.11
C PRO A 46 -17.17 -9.86 -3.02
N LEU A 47 -16.66 -9.04 -2.09
CA LEU A 47 -15.21 -8.89 -1.90
C LEU A 47 -14.57 -10.20 -1.46
N GLN A 48 -15.22 -10.97 -0.58
CA GLN A 48 -14.71 -12.26 -0.12
C GLN A 48 -14.51 -13.28 -1.26
N THR A 49 -15.26 -13.16 -2.36
CA THR A 49 -15.08 -14.05 -3.54
C THR A 49 -13.75 -13.87 -4.26
N ILE A 50 -13.10 -12.72 -4.09
CA ILE A 50 -11.80 -12.38 -4.71
C ILE A 50 -10.63 -12.92 -3.87
N VAL A 51 -10.84 -13.09 -2.57
CA VAL A 51 -9.80 -13.52 -1.61
C VAL A 51 -9.07 -14.81 -2.01
N PRO A 52 -9.73 -15.86 -2.55
CA PRO A 52 -9.00 -17.06 -2.98
C PRO A 52 -7.96 -16.79 -4.09
N VAL A 53 -8.19 -15.79 -4.93
CA VAL A 53 -7.21 -15.37 -5.94
C VAL A 53 -6.03 -14.69 -5.26
N GLU A 54 -6.30 -13.78 -4.32
CA GLU A 54 -5.27 -13.12 -3.53
C GLU A 54 -4.42 -14.11 -2.73
N ALA A 55 -5.03 -15.09 -2.08
CA ALA A 55 -4.33 -16.14 -1.33
C ALA A 55 -3.28 -16.86 -2.20
N ARG A 56 -3.62 -17.18 -3.46
CA ARG A 56 -2.69 -17.81 -4.40
C ARG A 56 -1.57 -16.87 -4.84
N MET A 57 -1.88 -15.59 -5.03
CA MET A 57 -0.88 -14.58 -5.35
C MET A 57 0.11 -14.39 -4.20
N VAL A 58 -0.38 -14.32 -2.96
CA VAL A 58 0.46 -14.24 -1.75
C VAL A 58 1.35 -15.46 -1.61
N VAL A 59 0.82 -16.67 -1.82
CA VAL A 59 1.63 -17.91 -1.82
C VAL A 59 2.75 -17.85 -2.87
N SER A 60 2.46 -17.30 -4.05
CA SER A 60 3.47 -17.14 -5.10
C SER A 60 4.58 -16.16 -4.67
N VAL A 61 4.21 -15.04 -4.03
CA VAL A 61 5.15 -14.06 -3.46
C VAL A 61 6.00 -14.71 -2.36
N LEU A 62 5.40 -15.49 -1.47
CA LEU A 62 6.10 -16.24 -0.43
C LEU A 62 7.10 -17.25 -1.03
N GLY A 63 6.72 -17.92 -2.12
CA GLY A 63 7.60 -18.83 -2.85
C GLY A 63 8.86 -18.16 -3.41
N ILE A 64 8.74 -16.93 -3.93
CA ILE A 64 9.88 -16.14 -4.46
C ILE A 64 10.91 -15.87 -3.36
N VAL A 65 10.47 -15.65 -2.12
CA VAL A 65 11.36 -15.41 -0.97
C VAL A 65 11.77 -16.70 -0.25
N GLY A 66 11.47 -17.88 -0.81
CA GLY A 66 11.86 -19.18 -0.29
C GLY A 66 11.03 -19.67 0.91
N VAL A 67 9.84 -19.09 1.13
CA VAL A 67 8.92 -19.51 2.19
C VAL A 67 7.95 -20.54 1.62
N HIS A 68 7.92 -21.73 2.24
CA HIS A 68 6.99 -22.77 1.85
C HIS A 68 5.59 -22.41 2.33
N ALA A 69 4.65 -22.31 1.39
CA ALA A 69 3.26 -21.94 1.65
C ALA A 69 2.31 -22.58 0.63
N ALA A 70 1.04 -22.72 1.00
CA ALA A 70 -0.03 -23.28 0.17
C ALA A 70 -1.33 -22.50 0.41
N ALA A 71 -2.19 -22.41 -0.61
CA ALA A 71 -3.49 -21.73 -0.52
C ALA A 71 -4.63 -22.75 -0.63
N SER A 72 -5.66 -22.59 0.18
CA SER A 72 -6.90 -23.36 0.13
C SER A 72 -8.10 -22.43 0.38
N GLY A 73 -8.81 -22.07 -0.70
CA GLY A 73 -9.85 -21.04 -0.64
C GLY A 73 -9.28 -19.73 -0.11
N SER A 74 -9.92 -19.17 0.92
CA SER A 74 -9.47 -17.95 1.61
C SER A 74 -8.39 -18.18 2.67
N HIS A 75 -7.90 -19.41 2.83
CA HIS A 75 -6.84 -19.74 3.79
C HIS A 75 -5.50 -19.87 3.10
N ILE A 76 -4.45 -19.48 3.80
CA ILE A 76 -3.07 -19.84 3.47
C ILE A 76 -2.50 -20.68 4.62
N VAL A 77 -1.68 -21.66 4.28
CA VAL A 77 -0.88 -22.44 5.22
C VAL A 77 0.57 -22.08 4.98
N VAL A 78 1.27 -21.70 6.04
CA VAL A 78 2.70 -21.36 6.00
C VAL A 78 3.45 -22.29 6.94
N TRP A 79 4.57 -22.83 6.48
CA TRP A 79 5.42 -23.70 7.27
C TRP A 79 6.55 -22.89 7.88
N ASP A 80 6.77 -23.08 9.18
CA ASP A 80 7.96 -22.53 9.85
C ASP A 80 9.22 -23.36 9.50
N ARG A 81 10.39 -22.90 9.95
CA ARG A 81 11.66 -23.62 9.74
C ARG A 81 11.74 -24.99 10.45
N ARG A 82 10.84 -25.25 11.40
CA ARG A 82 10.74 -26.51 12.16
C ARG A 82 9.75 -27.47 11.52
N GLY A 83 9.07 -27.07 10.45
CA GLY A 83 8.05 -27.85 9.74
C GLY A 83 6.63 -27.71 10.33
N SER A 84 6.41 -26.84 11.31
CA SER A 84 5.08 -26.64 11.90
C SER A 84 4.19 -25.84 10.95
N MET A 85 2.94 -26.30 10.79
CA MET A 85 1.93 -25.67 9.94
C MET A 85 1.18 -24.57 10.68
N HIS A 86 1.09 -23.39 10.06
CA HIS A 86 0.32 -22.25 10.54
C HIS A 86 -0.74 -21.88 9.50
N ALA A 87 -2.01 -22.11 9.82
CA ALA A 87 -3.13 -21.74 8.96
C ALA A 87 -3.60 -20.30 9.29
N LEU A 88 -3.67 -19.46 8.26
CA LEU A 88 -4.08 -18.07 8.35
C LEU A 88 -5.29 -17.86 7.43
N LEU A 89 -6.35 -17.27 7.98
CA LEU A 89 -7.51 -16.82 7.19
C LEU A 89 -7.23 -15.43 6.63
N ILE A 90 -7.35 -15.28 5.31
CA ILE A 90 -7.37 -13.97 4.66
C ILE A 90 -8.82 -13.51 4.62
N SER A 91 -9.10 -12.33 5.16
CA SER A 91 -10.42 -11.71 5.08
C SER A 91 -10.50 -10.78 3.87
N TRP A 92 -11.71 -10.46 3.43
CA TRP A 92 -11.96 -9.48 2.36
C TRP A 92 -11.34 -8.09 2.62
N ASN A 93 -11.06 -7.75 3.88
CA ASN A 93 -10.37 -6.52 4.25
C ASN A 93 -8.90 -6.52 3.77
N CYS A 94 -8.29 -7.69 3.64
CA CYS A 94 -6.89 -7.83 3.25
C CYS A 94 -6.61 -7.58 1.76
N ILE A 95 -7.64 -7.53 0.89
CA ILE A 95 -7.52 -7.35 -0.57
C ILE A 95 -6.91 -6.00 -0.97
N GLY A 96 -6.86 -5.04 -0.03
CA GLY A 96 -6.30 -3.72 -0.29
C GLY A 96 -7.27 -2.79 -1.02
N TRP A 97 -8.57 -3.10 -0.98
CA TRP A 97 -9.61 -2.27 -1.60
C TRP A 97 -9.69 -0.86 -0.95
N GLN A 98 -9.45 -0.75 0.36
CA GLN A 98 -9.35 0.54 1.06
C GLN A 98 -8.18 1.38 0.51
N SER A 99 -7.02 0.74 0.28
CA SER A 99 -5.86 1.40 -0.33
C SER A 99 -6.12 1.86 -1.77
N LEU A 100 -6.95 1.14 -2.53
CA LEU A 100 -7.40 1.58 -3.86
C LEU A 100 -8.32 2.79 -3.79
N ILE A 101 -9.19 2.87 -2.78
CA ILE A 101 -10.03 4.05 -2.55
C ILE A 101 -9.15 5.25 -2.19
N LEU A 102 -8.18 5.08 -1.29
CA LEU A 102 -7.23 6.15 -0.94
C LEU A 102 -6.44 6.62 -2.17
N LEU A 103 -5.99 5.70 -3.02
CA LEU A 103 -5.35 6.04 -4.29
C LEU A 103 -6.30 6.84 -5.20
N ALA A 104 -7.55 6.39 -5.33
CA ALA A 104 -8.55 7.07 -6.16
C ALA A 104 -8.84 8.50 -5.66
N VAL A 105 -8.98 8.69 -4.35
CA VAL A 105 -9.11 10.01 -3.72
C VAL A 105 -7.86 10.85 -4.00
N SER A 106 -6.66 10.27 -3.94
CA SER A 106 -5.42 10.99 -4.26
C SER A 106 -5.36 11.45 -5.72
N PHE A 107 -5.95 10.71 -6.67
CA PHE A 107 -6.03 11.15 -8.06
C PHE A 107 -6.90 12.40 -8.21
N MET A 108 -7.94 12.57 -7.38
CA MET A 108 -8.80 13.77 -7.45
C MET A 108 -8.03 15.05 -7.09
N SER A 109 -7.03 14.97 -6.21
CA SER A 109 -6.21 16.12 -5.83
C SER A 109 -4.99 16.30 -6.74
N GLY A 110 -4.38 15.20 -7.20
CA GLY A 110 -3.13 15.25 -7.96
C GLY A 110 -3.28 15.27 -9.48
N LEU A 111 -4.38 14.76 -10.04
CA LEU A 111 -4.57 14.65 -11.49
C LEU A 111 -5.40 15.83 -12.04
N ARG A 112 -4.73 16.77 -12.72
CA ARG A 112 -5.41 17.89 -13.39
C ARG A 112 -5.86 17.53 -14.81
N ARG A 113 -6.95 18.14 -15.28
CA ARG A 113 -7.51 17.89 -16.63
C ARG A 113 -6.56 18.32 -17.76
N ALA A 114 -5.63 19.22 -17.49
CA ALA A 114 -4.66 19.73 -18.46
C ALA A 114 -3.56 18.72 -18.85
N HIS A 115 -3.43 17.58 -18.16
CA HIS A 115 -2.40 16.60 -18.50
C HIS A 115 -2.79 15.74 -19.72
N PRO A 116 -1.81 15.36 -20.56
CA PRO A 116 -2.05 14.51 -21.72
C PRO A 116 -2.61 13.14 -21.31
N LEU A 117 -3.44 12.55 -22.19
CA LEU A 117 -4.12 11.29 -21.91
C LEU A 117 -3.15 10.14 -21.63
N GLU A 118 -2.01 10.10 -22.33
CA GLU A 118 -0.97 9.10 -22.12
C GLU A 118 -0.39 9.16 -20.70
N ALA A 119 0.02 10.35 -20.23
CA ALA A 119 0.52 10.53 -18.87
C ALA A 119 -0.53 10.12 -17.83
N ARG A 120 -1.80 10.49 -18.04
CA ARG A 120 -2.91 10.11 -17.15
C ARG A 120 -3.08 8.59 -17.08
N ALA A 121 -3.00 7.91 -18.23
CA ALA A 121 -3.10 6.45 -18.28
C ALA A 121 -1.93 5.78 -17.54
N GLN A 122 -0.70 6.24 -17.75
CA GLN A 122 0.48 5.75 -17.04
C GLN A 122 0.35 5.93 -15.51
N ILE A 123 -0.08 7.11 -15.05
CA ILE A 123 -0.30 7.41 -13.63
C ILE A 123 -1.30 6.43 -13.02
N VAL A 124 -2.44 6.20 -13.69
CA VAL A 124 -3.47 5.28 -13.19
C VAL A 124 -2.98 3.84 -13.16
N ILE A 125 -2.36 3.36 -14.25
CA ILE A 125 -1.88 1.97 -14.34
C ILE A 125 -0.79 1.70 -13.31
N ILE A 126 0.21 2.57 -13.21
CA ILE A 126 1.32 2.42 -12.25
C ILE A 126 0.80 2.54 -10.82
N GLY A 127 -0.10 3.49 -10.54
CA GLY A 127 -0.70 3.66 -9.22
C GLY A 127 -1.46 2.42 -8.78
N VAL A 128 -2.37 1.90 -9.62
CA VAL A 128 -3.16 0.70 -9.29
C VAL A 128 -2.27 -0.53 -9.15
N ALA A 129 -1.36 -0.77 -10.11
CA ALA A 129 -0.47 -1.92 -10.07
C ALA A 129 0.45 -1.88 -8.84
N GLY A 130 1.02 -0.72 -8.52
CA GLY A 130 1.89 -0.56 -7.36
C GLY A 130 1.14 -0.69 -6.03
N THR A 131 -0.08 -0.15 -5.92
CA THR A 131 -0.93 -0.34 -4.73
C THR A 131 -1.30 -1.81 -4.53
N MET A 132 -1.65 -2.53 -5.60
CA MET A 132 -1.93 -3.97 -5.52
C MET A 132 -0.69 -4.78 -5.16
N LEU A 133 0.46 -4.47 -5.75
CA LEU A 133 1.72 -5.10 -5.39
C LEU A 133 2.09 -4.87 -3.92
N LEU A 134 1.97 -3.64 -3.44
CA LEU A 134 2.22 -3.29 -2.05
C LEU A 134 1.30 -4.05 -1.10
N ASN A 135 0.02 -4.21 -1.48
CA ASN A 135 -0.93 -5.01 -0.71
C ASN A 135 -0.49 -6.48 -0.62
N LEU A 136 -0.10 -7.10 -1.75
CA LEU A 136 0.39 -8.48 -1.74
C LEU A 136 1.64 -8.64 -0.87
N LEU A 137 2.57 -7.69 -0.96
CA LEU A 137 3.78 -7.68 -0.12
C LEU A 137 3.43 -7.51 1.37
N ARG A 138 2.45 -6.67 1.71
CA ARG A 138 1.96 -6.51 3.07
C ARG A 138 1.42 -7.84 3.61
N VAL A 139 0.51 -8.49 2.89
CA VAL A 139 -0.10 -9.75 3.35
C VAL A 139 0.95 -10.86 3.46
N ALA A 140 1.89 -10.94 2.51
CA ALA A 140 3.02 -11.86 2.60
C ALA A 140 3.90 -11.58 3.83
N ALA A 141 4.20 -10.31 4.12
CA ALA A 141 4.97 -9.93 5.30
C ALA A 141 4.24 -10.27 6.61
N VAL A 142 2.92 -10.06 6.69
CA VAL A 142 2.09 -10.49 7.84
C VAL A 142 2.20 -12.00 8.03
N ALA A 143 2.11 -12.78 6.95
CA ALA A 143 2.21 -14.24 7.02
C ALA A 143 3.59 -14.72 7.49
N VAL A 144 4.68 -14.07 7.04
CA VAL A 144 6.04 -14.35 7.53
C VAL A 144 6.17 -13.97 9.00
N LEU A 145 5.70 -12.79 9.40
CA LEU A 145 5.75 -12.36 10.80
C LEU A 145 4.99 -13.30 11.73
N ALA A 146 3.86 -13.83 11.29
CA ALA A 146 3.07 -14.78 12.08
C ALA A 146 3.88 -16.02 12.45
N VAL A 147 4.69 -16.55 11.52
CA VAL A 147 5.50 -17.75 11.77
C VAL A 147 6.87 -17.47 12.41
N THR A 148 7.42 -16.26 12.27
CA THR A 148 8.75 -15.93 12.84
C THR A 148 8.69 -15.20 14.19
N ALA A 149 7.70 -14.32 14.37
CA ALA A 149 7.58 -13.42 15.53
C ALA A 149 6.27 -13.63 16.30
N GLY A 150 5.39 -14.50 15.80
CA GLY A 150 4.12 -14.85 16.43
C GLY A 150 2.96 -13.94 16.02
N GLN A 151 1.75 -14.34 16.42
CA GLN A 151 0.50 -13.71 16.01
C GLN A 151 0.40 -12.23 16.42
N THR A 152 0.85 -11.88 17.62
CA THR A 152 0.78 -10.50 18.12
C THR A 152 1.56 -9.53 17.24
N ALA A 153 2.77 -9.92 16.82
CA ALA A 153 3.59 -9.09 15.93
C ALA A 153 2.95 -8.96 14.53
N ALA A 154 2.36 -10.05 14.03
CA ALA A 154 1.66 -10.07 12.75
C ALA A 154 0.44 -9.16 12.75
N VAL A 155 -0.40 -9.20 13.80
CA VAL A 155 -1.58 -8.33 13.94
C VAL A 155 -1.16 -6.86 14.07
N LEU A 156 -0.15 -6.56 14.89
CA LEU A 156 0.35 -5.20 15.02
C LEU A 156 0.84 -4.63 13.67
N PHE A 157 1.56 -5.44 12.90
CA PHE A 157 2.01 -5.03 11.57
C PHE A 157 0.86 -4.93 10.56
N HIS A 158 -0.12 -5.83 10.64
CA HIS A 158 -1.32 -5.79 9.82
C HIS A 158 -2.09 -4.49 10.02
N ASP A 159 -2.37 -4.13 11.28
CA ASP A 159 -3.25 -3.00 11.63
C ASP A 159 -2.57 -1.64 11.42
N TYR A 160 -1.28 -1.52 11.77
CA TYR A 160 -0.58 -0.23 11.74
C TYR A 160 0.51 -0.16 10.66
N GLY A 161 1.23 -1.26 10.45
CA GLY A 161 2.27 -1.34 9.43
C GLY A 161 1.69 -1.17 8.02
N GLY A 162 0.50 -1.72 7.76
CA GLY A 162 -0.24 -1.51 6.52
C GLY A 162 -0.51 -0.04 6.22
N THR A 163 -0.97 0.72 7.21
CA THR A 163 -1.23 2.17 7.09
C THR A 163 0.04 2.95 6.79
N ILE A 164 1.14 2.64 7.49
CA ILE A 164 2.44 3.28 7.23
C ILE A 164 2.92 3.01 5.80
N LEU A 165 2.80 1.75 5.34
CA LEU A 165 3.17 1.36 3.99
C LEU A 165 2.38 2.12 2.93
N ILE A 166 1.05 2.21 3.06
CA ILE A 166 0.22 2.89 2.05
C ILE A 166 0.47 4.41 2.03
N ILE A 167 0.63 5.05 3.19
CA ILE A 167 0.98 6.48 3.25
C ILE A 167 2.34 6.70 2.57
N GLY A 168 3.35 5.94 2.95
CA GLY A 168 4.69 6.02 2.35
C GLY A 168 4.67 5.78 0.84
N TRP A 169 3.87 4.83 0.39
CA TRP A 169 3.64 4.55 -1.03
C TRP A 169 3.01 5.74 -1.75
N LEU A 170 1.92 6.31 -1.24
CA LEU A 170 1.25 7.44 -1.89
C LEU A 170 2.20 8.64 -2.03
N PHE A 171 2.98 8.96 -1.00
CA PHE A 171 3.99 10.02 -1.09
C PHE A 171 5.05 9.70 -2.15
N THR A 172 5.62 8.50 -2.11
CA THR A 172 6.66 8.06 -3.06
C THR A 172 6.13 8.06 -4.49
N PHE A 173 4.91 7.56 -4.69
CA PHE A 173 4.21 7.52 -5.96
C PHE A 173 4.01 8.92 -6.53
N TRP A 174 3.51 9.88 -5.74
CA TRP A 174 3.30 11.24 -6.23
C TRP A 174 4.59 11.99 -6.51
N ILE A 175 5.63 11.80 -5.69
CA ILE A 175 6.99 12.29 -5.99
C ILE A 175 7.47 11.71 -7.32
N PHE A 176 7.22 10.42 -7.55
CA PHE A 176 7.62 9.77 -8.78
C PHE A 176 6.88 10.33 -10.00
N VAL A 177 5.55 10.46 -9.91
CA VAL A 177 4.72 11.03 -10.96
C VAL A 177 5.17 12.44 -11.32
N GLN A 178 5.38 13.30 -10.32
CA GLN A 178 5.78 14.71 -10.54
C GLN A 178 7.16 14.83 -11.19
N ARG A 179 8.10 13.96 -10.80
CA ARG A 179 9.49 14.05 -11.26
C ARG A 179 9.74 13.40 -12.61
N TRP A 180 9.03 12.33 -12.95
CA TRP A 180 9.33 11.52 -14.14
C TRP A 180 8.21 11.45 -15.17
N ILE A 181 6.94 11.60 -14.77
CA ILE A 181 5.81 11.49 -15.72
C ILE A 181 5.31 12.87 -16.14
N LEU A 182 5.12 13.78 -15.17
CA LEU A 182 4.56 15.11 -15.42
C LEU A 182 5.63 16.18 -15.68
N VAL A 183 6.82 15.79 -16.16
CA VAL A 183 7.92 16.73 -16.44
C VAL A 183 7.36 17.91 -17.23
N ALA A 184 7.48 19.11 -16.66
CA ALA A 184 7.05 20.34 -17.31
C ALA A 184 7.82 20.47 -18.63
N ASP A 185 7.09 20.58 -19.74
CA ASP A 185 7.71 20.83 -21.04
C ASP A 185 8.33 22.23 -21.00
N PRO A 186 9.68 22.39 -21.10
CA PRO A 186 10.33 23.70 -21.01
C PRO A 186 9.91 24.66 -22.14
N SER A 187 9.21 24.15 -23.16
CA SER A 187 8.77 24.94 -24.32
C SER A 187 7.54 25.80 -24.05
N ASN A 188 6.78 25.58 -22.97
CA ASN A 188 5.58 26.37 -22.67
C ASN A 188 5.87 27.71 -21.95
N ASP A 189 7.08 27.90 -21.42
CA ASP A 189 7.46 29.15 -20.74
C ASP A 189 7.79 30.29 -21.74
N PHE A 190 7.93 29.99 -23.04
CA PHE A 190 8.24 30.99 -24.07
C PHE A 190 7.02 31.62 -24.73
N GLU A 191 5.82 31.03 -24.59
CA GLU A 191 4.61 31.55 -25.24
C GLU A 191 3.86 32.56 -24.35
N ASP A 192 3.93 32.39 -23.02
CA ASP A 192 3.32 33.29 -22.03
C ASP A 192 4.17 34.55 -21.73
N ALA A 193 5.41 34.63 -22.23
CA ALA A 193 6.26 35.82 -22.10
C ALA A 193 6.09 36.82 -23.26
N THR A 194 5.21 36.55 -24.23
CA THR A 194 5.02 37.35 -25.46
C THR A 194 3.60 37.90 -25.66
N ILE A 195 2.75 37.91 -24.63
CA ILE A 195 1.43 38.60 -24.68
C ILE A 195 1.39 39.74 -23.67
#